data_AF-A0A7J3I719-F1
#
_entry.id   AF-A0A7J3I719-F1
#
_cell.length_a   1.000
_cell.length_b   1.000
_cell.length_c   1.000
_cell.angle_alpha   90.00
_cell.angle_beta   90.00
_cell.angle_gamma   90.00
#
_symmetry.space_group_name_H-M   'P 1'
#
loop_
_entity.id
_entity.type
_entity.pdbx_description
1 polymer ?
#
loop_
_entity_poly.entity_id
_entity_poly.type
_entity_poly.pdbx_seq_one_letter_code
_entity_poly.pdbx_strand_id
1 'polypeptide(L)' 'MRIKYIRRHIMIKKEFGEHILSGKKTTTIRLGKVVPKAREVIIHSGGRPIAKAVITGVTYKHVYELT' A
#
# COMPACT_ATOMS: atom_id res chain seq x y z
N MET A 1 9.63 11.55 -15.65
CA MET A 1 9.45 10.80 -14.38
C MET A 1 9.14 9.33 -14.69
N ARG A 2 9.89 8.38 -14.14
CA ARG A 2 9.71 6.94 -14.44
C ARG A 2 8.52 6.36 -13.67
N ILE A 3 7.58 5.74 -14.38
CA ILE A 3 6.44 5.04 -13.76
C ILE A 3 6.96 3.77 -13.06
N LYS A 4 6.59 3.58 -11.79
CA LYS A 4 6.83 2.34 -11.05
C LYS A 4 5.56 1.51 -11.00
N TYR A 5 5.69 0.19 -10.98
CA TYR A 5 4.55 -0.71 -10.93
C TYR A 5 4.55 -1.53 -9.64
N ILE A 6 3.38 -1.68 -9.01
CA ILE A 6 3.16 -2.63 -7.91
C ILE A 6 2.47 -3.85 -8.48
N ARG A 7 2.92 -5.04 -8.08
CA ARG A 7 2.30 -6.31 -8.43
C ARG A 7 1.42 -6.81 -7.27
N ARG A 8 1.37 -8.11 -7.04
CA ARG A 8 0.47 -8.73 -6.04
C ARG A 8 0.93 -8.59 -4.58
N HIS A 9 2.11 -8.01 -4.32
CA HIS A 9 2.69 -7.99 -2.98
C HIS A 9 2.98 -6.56 -2.53
N ILE A 10 2.51 -6.23 -1.33
CA ILE A 10 2.78 -4.94 -0.68
C ILE A 10 3.51 -5.22 0.64
N MET A 11 4.73 -4.69 0.74
CA MET A 11 5.49 -4.68 1.98
C MET A 11 5.08 -3.47 2.82
N ILE A 12 4.83 -3.70 4.11
CA ILE A 12 4.53 -2.69 5.12
C ILE A 12 5.48 -2.90 6.31
N LYS A 13 5.86 -1.80 6.99
CA LYS A 13 6.66 -1.88 8.22
C LYS A 13 5.90 -2.62 9.32
N LYS A 14 6.63 -3.34 10.18
CA LYS A 14 6.09 -4.13 11.30
C LYS A 14 5.16 -3.30 12.20
N GLU A 15 5.53 -2.05 12.48
CA GLU A 15 4.77 -1.11 13.33
C GLU A 15 3.33 -0.85 12.86
N PHE A 16 3.03 -1.05 11.57
CA PHE A 16 1.68 -0.88 11.02
C PHE A 16 0.91 -2.20 10.87
N GLY A 17 1.53 -3.35 11.15
CA GLY A 17 0.90 -4.65 10.95
C GLY A 17 -0.46 -4.74 11.64
N GLU A 18 -0.53 -4.30 12.89
CA GLU A 18 -1.76 -4.38 13.66
C GLU A 18 -2.81 -3.34 13.27
N HIS A 19 -2.38 -2.18 12.77
CA HIS A 19 -3.30 -1.21 12.19
C HIS A 19 -3.93 -1.74 10.89
N ILE A 20 -3.22 -2.57 10.11
CA ILE A 20 -3.80 -3.25 8.95
C ILE A 20 -4.81 -4.31 9.40
N LEU A 21 -4.45 -5.18 10.36
CA LEU A 21 -5.30 -6.28 10.80
C LEU A 21 -6.59 -5.80 11.51
N SER A 22 -6.49 -4.74 12.30
CA SER A 22 -7.64 -4.08 12.94
C SER A 22 -8.50 -3.25 11.96
N GLY A 23 -8.06 -3.07 10.71
CA GLY A 23 -8.74 -2.21 9.73
C GLY A 23 -8.56 -0.71 9.95
N LYS A 24 -7.81 -0.29 10.99
CA LYS A 24 -7.54 1.13 11.29
C LYS A 24 -6.75 1.83 10.18
N LYS A 25 -5.83 1.12 9.51
CA LYS A 25 -5.03 1.65 8.41
C LYS A 25 -5.53 1.08 7.08
N THR A 26 -6.16 1.94 6.29
CA THR A 26 -6.73 1.58 4.98
C THR A 26 -5.91 2.13 3.80
N THR A 27 -5.07 3.15 4.05
CA THR A 27 -4.33 3.87 3.00
C THR A 27 -2.82 3.79 3.20
N THR A 28 -2.08 3.70 2.09
CA THR A 28 -0.61 3.79 2.05
C THR A 28 -0.17 4.71 0.92
N ILE A 29 0.99 5.34 1.08
CA ILE A 29 1.56 6.28 0.11
C ILE A 29 2.93 5.79 -0.38
N ARG A 30 3.30 6.18 -1.60
CA ARG A 30 4.61 5.88 -2.19
C ARG A 30 5.10 7.09 -2.97
N LEU A 31 6.40 7.38 -2.86
CA LEU A 31 7.00 8.51 -3.55
C LEU A 31 7.00 8.30 -5.08
N GLY A 32 6.54 9.31 -5.81
CA GLY A 32 6.44 9.30 -7.28
C GLY A 32 5.18 8.63 -7.83
N LYS A 33 5.12 8.45 -9.16
CA LYS A 33 3.95 7.85 -9.84
C LYS A 33 4.05 6.32 -9.84
N VAL A 34 3.20 5.70 -9.02
CA VAL A 34 3.13 4.24 -8.87
C VAL A 34 1.78 3.71 -9.36
N VAL A 35 1.79 2.69 -10.21
CA VAL A 35 0.59 2.10 -10.82
C VAL A 35 0.45 0.62 -10.40
N PRO A 36 -0.65 0.23 -9.73
CA PRO A 36 -0.89 -1.17 -9.41
C PRO A 36 -1.29 -1.96 -10.68
N LYS A 37 -0.70 -3.14 -10.86
CA LYS A 37 -1.05 -4.11 -11.92
C LYS A 37 -2.01 -5.20 -11.44
N ALA A 38 -2.31 -5.23 -10.14
CA ALA A 38 -3.23 -6.18 -9.52
C ALA A 38 -4.18 -5.41 -8.61
N ARG A 39 -5.46 -5.81 -8.63
CA ARG A 39 -6.49 -5.23 -7.76
C ARG A 39 -6.47 -5.89 -6.38
N GLU A 40 -6.28 -7.22 -6.32
CA GLU A 40 -6.06 -7.96 -5.08
C GLU A 40 -4.56 -8.09 -4.79
N VAL A 41 -4.17 -7.84 -3.54
CA VAL A 41 -2.78 -7.88 -3.07
C VAL A 41 -2.65 -8.59 -1.74
N ILE A 42 -1.51 -9.24 -1.55
CA ILE A 42 -1.07 -9.80 -0.27
C ILE A 42 -0.23 -8.74 0.45
N ILE A 43 -0.63 -8.41 1.67
CA ILE A 43 0.11 -7.50 2.54
C ILE A 43 1.08 -8.33 3.38
N HIS A 44 2.34 -7.95 3.34
CA HIS A 44 3.43 -8.51 4.13
C HIS A 44 3.86 -7.53 5.20
N SER A 45 4.03 -8.01 6.43
CA SER A 45 4.53 -7.23 7.56
C SER A 45 5.33 -8.12 8.50
N GLY A 46 6.43 -7.59 9.06
CA GLY A 46 7.30 -8.35 9.96
C GLY A 46 7.92 -9.61 9.32
N GLY A 47 8.10 -9.62 7.99
CA GLY A 47 8.70 -10.73 7.26
C GLY A 47 7.74 -11.85 6.85
N ARG A 48 6.42 -11.70 7.06
CA ARG A 48 5.42 -12.71 6.68
C ARG A 48 4.16 -12.09 6.07
N PRO A 49 3.38 -12.82 5.26
CA PRO A 49 2.05 -12.40 4.83
C PRO A 49 1.12 -12.30 6.05
N ILE A 50 0.33 -11.23 6.12
CA ILE A 50 -0.60 -10.98 7.23
C ILE A 50 -2.06 -10.82 6.78
N ALA A 51 -2.30 -10.37 5.54
CA ALA A 51 -3.65 -10.10 5.06
C ALA A 51 -3.72 -10.13 3.52
N LYS A 52 -4.94 -10.26 3.01
CA LYS A 52 -5.29 -9.94 1.62
C LYS A 52 -6.12 -8.65 1.62
N ALA A 53 -5.90 -7.80 0.62
CA ALA A 53 -6.62 -6.55 0.47
C ALA A 53 -6.94 -6.25 -1.00
N VAL A 54 -7.97 -5.45 -1.20
CA VAL A 54 -8.38 -4.93 -2.52
C VAL A 54 -7.97 -3.47 -2.60
N ILE A 55 -7.23 -3.10 -3.64
CA ILE A 55 -6.96 -1.70 -3.96
C ILE A 55 -8.24 -1.10 -4.54
N THR A 56 -8.83 -0.15 -3.82
CA THR A 56 -10.09 0.52 -4.21
C THR A 56 -9.84 1.72 -5.11
N GLY A 57 -8.67 2.36 -5.03
CA GLY A 57 -8.31 3.51 -5.86
C GLY A 57 -6.85 3.95 -5.69
N VAL A 58 -6.41 4.84 -6.57
CA VAL A 58 -5.09 5.47 -6.51
C VAL A 58 -5.24 6.95 -6.82
N THR A 59 -4.76 7.80 -5.91
CA THR A 59 -4.72 9.25 -6.08
C THR A 59 -3.27 9.72 -6.05
N TYR A 60 -2.90 10.62 -6.96
CA TYR A 60 -1.60 11.26 -6.98
C TYR A 60 -1.72 12.68 -6.41
N LYS A 61 -0.91 12.98 -5.40
CA LYS A 61 -0.83 14.26 -4.73
C LYS A 61 0.63 14.64 -4.48
N HIS A 62 0.90 15.93 -4.38
CA HIS A 62 2.12 16.43 -3.80
C HIS A 62 2.14 16.20 -2.29
N VAL A 63 3.34 16.10 -1.71
CA VAL A 63 3.51 15.85 -0.26
C VAL A 63 2.88 16.97 0.57
N TYR A 64 2.93 18.22 0.10
CA TYR A 64 2.31 19.36 0.77
C TYR A 64 0.76 19.36 0.70
N GLU A 65 0.16 18.47 -0.09
CA GLU A 65 -1.30 18.31 -0.20
C GLU A 65 -1.84 17.13 0.63
N LEU A 66 -0.96 16.46 1.38
CA LEU A 66 -1.36 15.38 2.28
C LEU A 66 -2.05 15.97 3.51
N THR A 67 -3.25 15.46 3.78
CA THR A 67 -4.11 15.79 4.92
C THR A 67 -4.33 14.55 5.75
#